data_AF-A0A8X6UYY5-F1
#
_entry.id   AF-A0A8X6UYY5-F1
#
_cell.length_a   1.000
_cell.length_b   1.000
_cell.length_c   1.000
_cell.angle_alpha   90.00
_cell.angle_beta   90.00
_cell.angle_gamma   90.00
#
_symmetry.space_group_name_H-M   'P 1'
#
loop_
_entity.id
_entity.type
_entity.pdbx_description
1 polymer ?
#
loop_
_entity_poly.entity_id
_entity_poly.type
_entity_poly.pdbx_seq_one_letter_code
_entity_poly.pdbx_strand_id
1 'polypeptide(L)'
;MRLPLFRATIGLLKDTSGDGLISRFGPVNWPLRSCNLTPLDYFLWGYVKSLVYSDKPQTLDHLEDNIRRVIADIWPQMLEKVIENWTSRLDYIPASRGSHMPEIIFKM
;
A
#
# COMPACT_ATOMS: atom_id res chain seq x y z
N MET A 1 7.41 16.23 20.16
CA MET A 1 6.34 17.17 20.55
C MET A 1 5.80 17.85 19.28
N ARG A 2 4.77 17.29 18.62
CA ARG A 2 4.18 17.81 17.35
C ARG A 2 2.68 17.51 17.20
N LEU A 3 2.00 17.28 18.32
CA LEU A 3 0.59 16.86 18.40
C LEU A 3 -0.45 17.97 18.14
N PRO A 4 -0.22 19.27 18.44
CA PRO A 4 -1.28 20.28 18.31
C PRO A 4 -1.68 20.56 16.85
N LEU A 5 -0.68 20.72 15.96
CA LEU A 5 -0.94 20.99 14.54
C LEU A 5 -1.67 19.82 13.86
N PHE A 6 -1.29 18.59 14.20
CA PHE A 6 -1.83 17.38 13.57
C PHE A 6 -3.34 17.21 13.83
N ARG A 7 -3.83 17.59 15.02
CA ARG A 7 -5.27 17.52 15.35
C ARG A 7 -6.12 18.51 14.57
N ALA A 8 -5.63 19.72 14.35
CA ALA A 8 -6.33 20.73 13.56
C ALA A 8 -6.48 20.29 12.09
N THR A 9 -5.44 19.69 11.50
CA THR A 9 -5.48 19.16 10.13
C THR A 9 -6.48 18.01 9.98
N ILE A 10 -6.61 17.12 10.97
CA ILE A 10 -7.59 16.03 10.93
C ILE A 10 -9.03 16.54 10.99
N GLY A 11 -9.30 17.63 11.73
CA GLY A 11 -10.61 18.27 11.73
C GLY A 11 -11.04 18.71 10.33
N LEU A 12 -10.17 19.44 9.63
CA LEU A 12 -10.40 19.89 8.25
C LEU A 12 -10.60 18.73 7.27
N LEU A 13 -9.80 17.67 7.42
CA LEU A 13 -9.89 16.50 6.54
C LEU A 13 -11.15 15.66 6.79
N LYS A 14 -11.65 15.61 8.04
CA LYS A 14 -12.94 14.99 8.37
C LYS A 14 -14.09 15.72 7.70
N ASP A 15 -14.08 17.05 7.71
CA ASP A 15 -15.12 17.85 7.06
C ASP A 15 -15.16 17.62 5.54
N THR A 16 -14.03 17.26 4.93
CA THR A 16 -13.92 17.04 3.49
C THR A 16 -14.13 15.57 3.09
N SER A 17 -13.68 14.61 3.91
CA SER A 17 -13.61 13.18 3.56
C SER A 17 -14.61 12.30 4.33
N GLY A 18 -15.32 12.87 5.30
CA GLY A 18 -16.28 12.17 6.14
C GLY A 18 -15.68 10.98 6.91
N ASP A 19 -16.47 9.92 7.03
CA ASP A 19 -16.08 8.69 7.74
C ASP A 19 -15.03 7.85 7.00
N GLY A 20 -14.76 8.16 5.72
CA GLY A 20 -13.74 7.49 4.91
C GLY A 20 -12.29 7.88 5.23
N LEU A 21 -12.08 8.78 6.20
CA LEU A 21 -10.73 9.25 6.54
C LEU A 21 -9.92 8.16 7.27
N ILE A 22 -8.89 7.65 6.59
CA ILE A 22 -7.92 6.71 7.16
C ILE A 22 -6.70 7.50 7.66
N SER A 23 -6.54 7.60 8.99
CA SER A 23 -5.41 8.35 9.58
C SER A 23 -5.16 7.96 11.03
N ARG A 24 -4.00 8.34 11.58
CA ARG A 24 -3.76 8.24 13.02
C ARG A 24 -4.78 9.13 13.74
N PHE A 25 -5.58 8.53 14.63
CA PHE A 25 -6.67 9.21 15.33
C PHE A 25 -7.82 9.70 14.43
N GLY A 26 -7.89 9.21 13.17
CA GLY A 26 -9.04 9.37 12.29
C GLY A 26 -10.18 8.40 12.65
N PRO A 27 -11.36 8.51 11.98
CA PRO A 27 -12.47 7.56 12.12
C PRO A 27 -12.01 6.11 11.91
N VAL A 28 -11.17 5.89 10.90
CA VAL A 28 -10.43 4.64 10.71
C VAL A 28 -9.01 4.83 11.23
N ASN A 29 -8.73 4.28 12.41
CA ASN A 29 -7.43 4.42 13.07
C ASN A 29 -6.36 3.60 12.35
N TRP A 30 -5.36 4.27 11.79
CA TRP A 30 -4.30 3.63 11.00
C TRP A 30 -2.92 3.83 11.65
N PRO A 31 -2.11 2.78 11.86
CA PRO A 31 -0.86 2.86 12.65
C PRO A 31 0.24 3.72 12.00
N LEU A 32 1.24 4.13 12.80
CA LEU A 32 2.44 4.86 12.36
C LEU A 32 3.37 3.94 11.54
N ARG A 33 3.95 4.44 10.44
CA ARG A 33 4.81 3.69 9.47
C ARG A 33 4.11 2.57 8.70
N SER A 34 2.92 2.88 8.22
CA SER A 34 2.02 1.96 7.51
C SER A 34 2.07 2.09 5.98
N CYS A 35 3.10 2.74 5.41
CA CYS A 35 3.34 2.72 3.96
C CYS A 35 3.48 1.30 3.39
N ASN A 36 3.74 0.30 4.24
CA ASN A 36 3.79 -1.12 3.85
C ASN A 36 2.45 -1.86 4.00
N LEU A 37 1.36 -1.15 4.34
CA LEU A 37 0.07 -1.74 4.68
C LEU A 37 -1.04 -1.42 3.68
N THR A 38 -0.80 -0.70 2.58
CA THR A 38 -1.77 -0.73 1.49
C THR A 38 -1.33 -1.82 0.50
N PRO A 39 -2.22 -2.72 0.05
CA PRO A 39 -1.89 -3.70 -0.98
C PRO A 39 -1.24 -3.06 -2.20
N LEU A 40 -1.69 -1.86 -2.56
CA LEU A 40 -1.17 -1.08 -3.66
C LEU A 40 0.31 -0.68 -3.46
N ASP A 41 0.66 -0.13 -2.29
CA ASP A 41 2.00 0.38 -2.05
C ASP A 41 3.04 -0.74 -1.91
N TYR A 42 2.67 -1.91 -1.37
CA TYR A 42 3.64 -3.02 -1.20
C TYR A 42 3.69 -3.98 -2.38
N PHE A 43 2.53 -4.32 -2.98
CA PHE A 43 2.48 -5.22 -4.12
C PHE A 43 2.63 -4.45 -5.42
N LEU A 44 1.71 -3.53 -5.75
CA LEU A 44 1.70 -2.89 -7.07
C LEU A 44 3.00 -2.14 -7.32
N TRP A 45 3.43 -1.30 -6.38
CA TRP A 45 4.64 -0.49 -6.58
C TRP A 45 5.93 -1.33 -6.68
N GLY A 46 6.09 -2.38 -5.88
CA GLY A 46 7.29 -3.22 -5.91
C GLY A 46 7.31 -4.17 -7.10
N TYR A 47 6.22 -4.91 -7.28
CA TYR A 47 6.08 -5.94 -8.30
C TYR A 47 6.02 -5.35 -9.71
N VAL A 48 5.09 -4.42 -9.96
CA VAL A 48 4.91 -3.83 -11.31
C VAL A 48 6.17 -3.08 -11.72
N LYS A 49 6.80 -2.33 -10.81
CA LYS A 49 8.04 -1.62 -11.12
C LYS A 49 9.16 -2.57 -11.50
N SER A 50 9.32 -3.70 -10.79
CA SER A 50 10.36 -4.67 -11.14
C SER A 50 10.21 -5.23 -12.56
N LEU A 51 8.97 -5.44 -13.01
CA LEU A 51 8.66 -5.98 -14.33
C LEU A 51 8.72 -4.91 -15.42
N VAL A 52 8.15 -3.73 -15.17
CA VAL A 52 8.13 -2.61 -16.12
C VAL A 52 9.54 -2.17 -16.51
N TYR A 53 10.47 -2.17 -15.54
CA TYR A 53 11.86 -1.77 -15.77
C TYR A 53 12.80 -2.93 -16.13
N SER A 54 12.32 -4.17 -16.18
CA SER A 54 13.14 -5.34 -16.51
C SER A 54 13.78 -5.23 -17.91
N ASP A 55 13.01 -4.73 -18.88
CA ASP A 55 13.43 -4.53 -20.27
C ASP A 55 14.21 -3.21 -20.50
N LYS A 56 14.50 -2.45 -19.44
CA LYS A 56 15.23 -1.16 -19.48
C LYS A 56 14.70 -0.20 -20.55
N PRO A 57 13.42 0.20 -20.50
CA PRO A 57 12.83 1.13 -21.47
C PRO A 57 13.67 2.41 -21.60
N GLN A 58 13.97 2.79 -22.84
CA GLN A 58 14.75 4.00 -23.17
C GLN A 58 13.86 5.19 -23.56
N THR A 59 12.57 4.94 -23.81
CA THR A 59 11.59 5.95 -24.22
C THR A 59 10.34 5.87 -23.34
N LEU A 60 9.57 6.97 -23.31
CA LEU A 60 8.30 7.01 -22.59
C LEU A 60 7.27 6.05 -23.20
N ASP A 61 7.22 5.93 -24.53
CA ASP A 61 6.30 5.02 -25.20
C ASP A 61 6.55 3.56 -24.80
N HIS A 62 7.81 3.14 -24.76
CA HIS A 62 8.17 1.77 -24.35
C HIS A 62 7.87 1.53 -22.86
N LEU A 63 8.03 2.56 -22.02
CA LEU A 63 7.65 2.48 -20.62
C LEU A 63 6.14 2.33 -20.45
N GLU A 64 5.35 3.09 -21.21
CA GLU A 64 3.89 3.03 -21.19
C GLU A 64 3.37 1.67 -21.66
N ASP A 65 3.92 1.15 -22.77
CA ASP A 65 3.58 -0.19 -23.27
C ASP A 65 3.93 -1.28 -22.26
N ASN A 66 5.08 -1.18 -21.59
CA ASN A 66 5.46 -2.10 -20.53
C ASN A 66 4.49 -2.03 -19.33
N ILE A 67 4.06 -0.84 -18.92
CA ILE A 67 3.06 -0.70 -17.86
C ILE A 67 1.75 -1.39 -18.28
N ARG A 68 1.25 -1.11 -19.48
CA ARG A 68 0.00 -1.71 -19.99
C ARG A 68 0.09 -3.22 -20.04
N ARG A 69 1.19 -3.77 -20.55
CA ARG A 69 1.44 -5.22 -20.62
C ARG A 69 1.48 -5.85 -19.24
N VAL A 70 2.31 -5.33 -18.34
CA VAL A 70 2.47 -5.88 -16.98
C VAL A 70 1.16 -5.84 -16.21
N ILE A 71 0.38 -4.76 -16.33
CA ILE A 71 -0.93 -4.65 -15.67
C ILE A 71 -1.94 -5.65 -16.27
N ALA A 72 -1.96 -5.83 -17.60
CA ALA A 72 -2.82 -6.81 -18.26
C ALA A 72 -2.46 -8.26 -17.86
N ASP A 73 -1.18 -8.51 -17.56
CA ASP A 73 -0.68 -9.81 -17.09
C ASP A 73 -0.95 -10.06 -15.58
N ILE A 74 -1.61 -9.15 -14.86
CA ILE A 74 -1.99 -9.39 -13.45
C ILE A 74 -3.25 -10.26 -13.38
N TRP A 75 -3.07 -11.51 -12.96
CA TRP A 75 -4.15 -12.48 -12.83
C TRP A 75 -4.99 -12.24 -11.56
N PRO A 76 -6.32 -12.49 -11.59
CA PRO A 76 -7.17 -12.37 -10.40
C PRO A 76 -6.68 -13.20 -9.21
N GLN A 77 -6.16 -14.41 -9.45
CA GLN A 77 -5.62 -15.29 -8.41
C GLN A 77 -4.40 -14.67 -7.70
N MET A 78 -3.64 -13.83 -8.42
CA MET A 78 -2.52 -13.10 -7.82
C MET A 78 -3.03 -12.01 -6.87
N LEU A 79 -4.10 -11.31 -7.26
CA LEU A 79 -4.75 -10.31 -6.42
C LEU A 79 -5.38 -10.95 -5.17
N GLU A 80 -6.00 -12.13 -5.29
CA GLU A 80 -6.52 -12.88 -4.15
C GLU A 80 -5.43 -13.17 -3.12
N LYS A 81 -4.27 -13.71 -3.55
CA LYS A 81 -3.13 -13.94 -2.66
C LYS A 81 -2.59 -12.66 -2.00
N VAL A 82 -2.60 -11.55 -2.73
CA VAL A 82 -2.20 -10.24 -2.20
C VAL A 82 -3.15 -9.78 -1.10
N ILE A 83 -4.46 -9.93 -1.31
CA ILE A 83 -5.48 -9.61 -0.32
C ILE A 83 -5.42 -10.55 0.88
N GLU A 84 -5.26 -11.86 0.69
CA GLU A 84 -5.10 -12.84 1.78
C GLU A 84 -3.89 -12.53 2.66
N ASN A 85 -2.75 -12.24 2.03
CA ASN A 85 -1.55 -11.84 2.75
C ASN A 85 -1.75 -10.50 3.46
N TRP A 86 -2.44 -9.54 2.85
CA TRP A 86 -2.77 -8.27 3.50
C TRP A 86 -3.67 -8.45 4.73
N THR A 87 -4.72 -9.26 4.63
CA THR A 87 -5.61 -9.58 5.76
C THR A 87 -4.83 -10.24 6.89
N SER A 88 -3.98 -11.23 6.56
CA SER A 88 -3.09 -11.88 7.53
C SER A 88 -2.15 -10.89 8.23
N ARG A 89 -1.69 -9.87 7.51
CA ARG A 89 -0.86 -8.80 8.07
C ARG A 89 -1.63 -7.91 9.02
N LEU A 90 -2.87 -7.56 8.68
CA LEU A 90 -3.74 -6.79 9.57
C LEU A 90 -4.01 -7.53 10.87
N ASP A 91 -4.20 -8.85 10.82
CA ASP A 91 -4.40 -9.69 12.00
C ASP A 91 -3.15 -9.75 12.90
N TYR A 92 -1.95 -9.62 12.33
CA TYR A 92 -0.69 -9.60 13.07
C TYR A 92 -0.44 -8.29 13.84
N ILE A 93 -0.98 -7.16 13.37
CA ILE A 93 -0.71 -5.84 13.97
C ILE A 93 -1.23 -5.73 15.42
N PRO A 94 -2.45 -6.18 15.77
CA PRO A 94 -2.90 -6.24 17.17
C PRO A 94 -2.02 -7.15 18.03
N ALA A 95 -1.60 -8.31 17.50
CA ALA A 95 -0.82 -9.32 18.22
C ALA A 95 0.62 -8.87 18.52
N SER A 96 1.21 -8.06 17.65
CA SER A 96 2.62 -7.67 17.71
C SER A 96 2.91 -6.37 18.46
N ARG A 97 1.87 -5.69 19.00
CA ARG A 97 1.98 -4.36 19.66
C ARG A 97 2.80 -3.33 18.86
N GLY A 98 2.79 -3.43 17.53
CA GLY A 98 3.53 -2.52 16.65
C GLY A 98 5.02 -2.85 16.45
N SER A 99 5.45 -4.08 16.73
CA SER A 99 6.79 -4.56 16.34
C SER A 99 6.95 -4.66 14.81
N HIS A 100 8.19 -4.62 14.33
CA HIS A 100 8.53 -4.67 12.91
C HIS A 100 8.06 -5.99 12.28
N MET A 101 7.29 -5.90 11.18
CA MET A 101 6.87 -7.10 10.43
C MET A 101 8.07 -7.66 9.67
N PRO A 102 8.27 -8.98 9.63
CA PRO A 102 9.27 -9.58 8.77
C PRO A 102 8.94 -9.30 7.29
N GLU A 103 9.97 -9.00 6.49
CA GLU A 103 9.85 -8.90 5.03
C GLU A 103 9.45 -10.28 4.48
N ILE A 104 8.23 -10.39 3.95
CA ILE A 104 7.80 -11.61 3.26
C ILE A 104 8.25 -11.49 1.82
N ILE A 105 9.12 -12.41 1.41
CA ILE A 105 9.53 -12.60 0.02
C ILE A 105 8.34 -13.22 -0.72
N PHE A 106 7.84 -12.54 -1.75
CA PHE A 106 6.90 -13.12 -2.69
C PHE A 106 7.58 -14.29 -3.41
N LYS A 107 7.22 -15.52 -3.05
CA LYS A 107 7.48 -16.68 -3.92
C LYS A 107 6.27 -16.82 -4.83
N MET A 108 6.48 -16.49 -6.10
CA MET A 108 5.58 -16.85 -7.19
C MET A 108 5.58 -18.37 -7.40
#